data_AF-A0A0V8CQ07-F1
#
_entry.id   AF-A0A0V8CQ07-F1
#
_cell.length_a   1.000
_cell.length_b   1.000
_cell.length_c   1.000
_cell.angle_alpha   90.00
_cell.angle_beta   90.00
_cell.angle_gamma   90.00
#
_symmetry.space_group_name_H-M   'P 1'
#
loop_
_entity.id
_entity.type
_entity.pdbx_description
1 polymer ?
#
loop_
_entity_poly.entity_id
_entity_poly.type
_entity_poly.pdbx_seq_one_letter_code
_entity_poly.pdbx_strand_id
1 'polypeptide(L)'
;MDNLIEILIILAVIAIQTFSGYIGNKYLGSILPVIFLGFVGFFLYKGALGFNFKDIIMPFLGFFVLVMIYEVGKETKKNKIKKELEKMKAKDISNKK
;
A
#
# COMPACT_ATOMS: atom_id res chain seq x y z
N MET A 1 -6.54 20.01 17.45
CA MET A 1 -7.54 19.44 16.52
C MET A 1 -6.86 18.99 15.23
N ASP A 2 -5.89 19.75 14.72
CA ASP A 2 -5.10 19.40 13.52
C ASP A 2 -4.46 18.01 13.57
N ASN A 3 -3.79 17.65 14.67
CA ASN A 3 -3.12 16.34 14.78
C ASN A 3 -4.10 15.15 14.73
N LEU A 4 -5.34 15.30 15.20
CA LEU A 4 -6.31 14.21 15.19
C LEU A 4 -6.78 13.91 13.77
N ILE A 5 -7.06 14.97 12.99
CA ILE A 5 -7.48 14.85 11.60
C ILE A 5 -6.36 14.25 10.75
N GLU A 6 -5.11 14.70 10.96
CA GLU A 6 -3.94 14.17 10.26
C GLU A 6 -3.76 12.66 10.51
N ILE A 7 -3.84 12.24 11.78
CA ILE A 7 -3.76 10.82 12.16
C ILE A 7 -4.87 10.01 11.49
N LEU A 8 -6.11 10.51 11.49
CA LEU A 8 -7.24 9.82 10.85
C LEU A 8 -7.04 9.65 9.33
N ILE A 9 -6.50 10.67 8.66
CA ILE A 9 -6.19 10.59 7.23
C ILE A 9 -5.10 9.54 6.98
N ILE A 10 -4.03 9.54 7.77
CA ILE A 10 -2.95 8.54 7.65
C ILE A 10 -3.52 7.12 7.83
N LEU A 11 -4.33 6.89 8.87
CA LEU A 11 -4.97 5.60 9.10
C LEU A 11 -5.89 5.20 7.96
N ALA A 12 -6.67 6.13 7.42
CA ALA A 12 -7.54 5.87 6.28
C ALA A 12 -6.73 5.48 5.03
N VAL A 13 -5.64 6.18 4.74
CA VAL A 13 -4.74 5.86 3.62
C VAL A 13 -4.16 4.45 3.77
N ILE A 14 -3.63 4.12 4.95
CA ILE A 14 -3.07 2.79 5.24
C ILE A 14 -4.15 1.72 5.08
N ALA A 15 -5.34 1.94 5.63
CA ALA A 15 -6.46 1.00 5.55
C ALA A 15 -6.90 0.75 4.11
N ILE A 16 -7.10 1.81 3.31
CA ILE A 16 -7.52 1.71 1.91
C ILE A 16 -6.46 0.98 1.09
N GLN A 17 -5.17 1.32 1.26
CA GLN A 17 -4.08 0.68 0.52
C GLN A 17 -3.95 -0.80 0.88
N THR A 18 -3.96 -1.13 2.17
CA THR A 18 -3.87 -2.52 2.65
C THR A 18 -5.08 -3.34 2.18
N PHE A 19 -6.28 -2.77 2.25
CA PHE A 19 -7.52 -3.45 1.83
C PHE A 19 -7.55 -3.66 0.32
N SER A 20 -7.13 -2.68 -0.47
CA SER A 20 -7.00 -2.81 -1.92
C SER A 20 -6.01 -3.91 -2.30
N GLY A 21 -4.89 -3.98 -1.59
CA GLY A 21 -3.90 -5.06 -1.69
C GLY A 21 -4.49 -6.43 -1.35
N TYR A 22 -5.22 -6.51 -0.22
CA TYR A 22 -5.86 -7.73 0.22
C TYR A 22 -6.95 -8.22 -0.76
N ILE A 23 -7.74 -7.33 -1.35
CA ILE A 23 -8.66 -7.72 -2.42
C ILE A 23 -7.87 -8.26 -3.63
N GLY A 24 -6.71 -7.66 -3.91
CA GLY A 24 -5.88 -7.94 -5.07
C GLY A 24 -6.29 -7.14 -6.30
N ASN A 25 -7.07 -6.06 -6.10
CA ASN A 25 -7.50 -5.18 -7.17
C ASN A 25 -6.42 -4.12 -7.43
N LYS A 26 -5.67 -4.31 -8.51
CA LYS A 26 -4.59 -3.39 -8.93
C LYS A 26 -5.09 -1.98 -9.16
N TYR A 27 -6.28 -1.81 -9.75
CA TYR A 27 -6.83 -0.50 -10.05
C TYR A 27 -7.10 0.30 -8.78
N LEU A 28 -7.74 -0.32 -7.78
CA LEU A 28 -7.99 0.32 -6.48
C LEU A 28 -6.69 0.68 -5.75
N GLY A 29 -5.69 -0.21 -5.78
CA GLY A 29 -4.38 0.04 -5.20
C GLY A 29 -3.63 1.20 -5.85
N SER A 30 -3.79 1.38 -7.17
CA SER A 30 -3.08 2.41 -7.94
C SER A 30 -3.72 3.81 -7.89
N ILE A 31 -4.99 3.95 -7.49
CA ILE A 31 -5.68 5.26 -7.47
C ILE A 31 -4.92 6.29 -6.62
N LEU A 32 -4.61 5.99 -5.35
CA LEU A 32 -3.90 6.95 -4.50
C LEU A 32 -2.47 7.23 -4.99
N PRO A 33 -1.64 6.23 -5.35
CA PRO A 33 -0.32 6.47 -5.94
C PRO A 33 -0.35 7.38 -7.17
N VAL A 34 -1.32 7.19 -8.06
CA VAL A 34 -1.46 8.01 -9.28
C VAL A 34 -1.89 9.44 -8.95
N ILE A 35 -2.88 9.61 -8.06
CA ILE A 35 -3.30 10.93 -7.59
C ILE A 35 -2.13 11.66 -6.92
N PHE A 36 -1.36 10.94 -6.09
CA PHE A 36 -0.17 11.47 -5.43
C PHE A 36 0.88 11.96 -6.44
N LEU A 37 1.19 11.17 -7.48
CA LEU A 37 2.08 11.62 -8.55
C LEU A 37 1.54 12.85 -9.30
N GLY A 38 0.22 12.93 -9.50
CA GLY A 38 -0.44 14.12 -10.05
C GLY A 38 -0.19 15.36 -9.20
N PHE A 39 -0.33 15.27 -7.89
CA PHE A 39 -0.01 16.36 -6.97
C PHE A 39 1.47 16.75 -7.00
N VAL A 40 2.37 15.78 -7.01
CA VAL A 40 3.82 16.04 -7.12
C VAL A 40 4.13 16.79 -8.41
N GLY A 41 3.60 16.32 -9.56
CA GLY A 41 3.78 17.00 -10.85
C GLY A 41 3.20 18.41 -10.87
N PHE A 42 2.05 18.63 -10.24
CA PHE A 42 1.44 19.94 -10.10
C PHE A 42 2.30 20.90 -9.26
N PHE A 43 2.85 20.43 -8.13
CA PHE A 43 3.74 21.24 -7.30
C PHE A 43 5.08 21.53 -7.98
N LEU A 44 5.62 20.59 -8.76
CA LEU A 44 6.78 20.82 -9.62
C LEU A 44 6.50 21.90 -10.66
N TYR A 45 5.37 21.82 -11.36
CA TYR A 45 4.97 22.80 -12.37
C TYR A 45 4.80 24.22 -11.80
N LYS A 46 4.26 24.32 -10.58
CA LYS A 46 4.12 25.60 -9.87
C LYS A 46 5.44 26.16 -9.33
N GLY A 47 6.55 25.44 -9.46
CA GLY A 47 7.83 25.83 -8.85
C GLY A 47 7.81 25.80 -7.33
N ALA A 48 6.86 25.08 -6.72
CA ALA A 48 6.73 24.97 -5.27
C ALA A 48 7.70 23.93 -4.66
N LEU A 49 8.27 23.06 -5.50
CA LEU A 49 9.32 22.11 -5.13
C LEU A 49 10.66 22.63 -5.65
N GLY A 50 11.63 22.79 -4.76
CA GLY A 50 13.00 23.12 -5.15
C GLY A 50 13.75 21.90 -5.67
N PHE A 51 14.95 22.12 -6.23
CA PHE A 51 15.89 21.03 -6.56
C PHE A 51 16.73 20.61 -5.35
N ASN A 52 16.16 20.70 -4.15
CA ASN A 52 16.81 20.30 -2.92
C ASN A 52 16.56 18.81 -2.66
N PHE A 53 17.49 18.18 -1.95
CA PHE A 53 17.43 16.74 -1.66
C PHE A 53 16.07 16.30 -1.08
N LYS A 54 15.51 17.08 -0.15
CA LYS A 54 14.20 16.80 0.47
C LYS A 54 13.06 16.80 -0.56
N ASP A 55 13.01 17.81 -1.42
CA ASP A 55 11.90 18.03 -2.35
C ASP A 55 11.92 17.01 -3.49
N ILE A 56 13.08 16.40 -3.77
CA ILE A 56 13.22 15.29 -4.71
C ILE A 56 12.88 13.96 -4.01
N ILE A 57 13.49 13.67 -2.85
CA ILE A 57 13.41 12.35 -2.21
C ILE A 57 12.06 12.10 -1.53
N MET A 58 11.45 13.13 -0.92
CA MET A 58 10.21 12.95 -0.17
C MET A 58 9.03 12.47 -1.05
N PRO A 59 8.85 12.99 -2.28
CA PRO A 59 7.91 12.42 -3.24
C PRO A 59 8.17 10.94 -3.54
N PHE A 60 9.41 10.54 -3.79
CA PHE A 60 9.73 9.13 -4.03
C PHE A 60 9.37 8.26 -2.83
N LEU A 61 9.75 8.67 -1.62
CA LEU A 61 9.41 7.95 -0.40
C LEU A 61 7.90 7.80 -0.23
N GLY A 62 7.13 8.87 -0.39
CA GLY A 62 5.67 8.84 -0.29
C GLY A 62 5.05 7.86 -1.29
N PHE A 63 5.51 7.89 -2.54
CA PHE A 63 5.05 6.96 -3.57
C PHE A 63 5.39 5.50 -3.23
N PHE A 64 6.64 5.23 -2.85
CA PHE A 64 7.07 3.87 -2.48
C PHE A 64 6.33 3.33 -1.27
N VAL A 65 6.08 4.16 -0.26
CA VAL A 65 5.29 3.77 0.92
C VAL A 65 3.89 3.33 0.52
N LEU A 66 3.19 4.09 -0.34
CA LEU A 66 1.86 3.70 -0.81
C LEU A 66 1.88 2.34 -1.53
N VAL A 67 2.83 2.15 -2.45
CA VAL A 67 2.97 0.89 -3.20
C VAL A 67 3.33 -0.28 -2.28
N MET A 68 4.23 -0.08 -1.32
CA MET A 68 4.62 -1.11 -0.36
C MET A 68 3.44 -1.55 0.51
N ILE A 69 2.62 -0.62 1.01
CA ILE A 69 1.45 -0.97 1.83
C ILE A 69 0.47 -1.84 1.03
N TYR A 70 0.25 -1.52 -0.24
CA TYR A 70 -0.55 -2.35 -1.14
C TYR A 70 0.03 -3.77 -1.29
N GLU A 71 1.34 -3.89 -1.56
CA GLU A 71 1.98 -5.20 -1.72
C GLU A 71 1.95 -6.02 -0.42
N VAL A 72 2.11 -5.38 0.75
CA VAL A 72 1.94 -6.03 2.06
C VAL A 72 0.53 -6.61 2.22
N GLY A 73 -0.51 -5.86 1.84
CA GLY A 73 -1.89 -6.35 1.88
C GLY A 73 -2.10 -7.58 0.98
N LYS A 74 -1.52 -7.55 -0.22
CA LYS A 74 -1.57 -8.64 -1.21
C LYS A 74 -0.80 -9.88 -0.75
N GLU A 75 0.38 -9.69 -0.19
CA GLU A 75 1.20 -10.77 0.36
C GLU A 75 0.53 -11.43 1.57
N THR A 76 -0.13 -10.64 2.41
CA THR A 76 -0.88 -11.14 3.57
C THR A 76 -1.95 -12.16 3.15
N LYS A 77 -2.73 -11.86 2.10
CA LYS A 77 -3.72 -12.81 1.55
C LYS A 77 -3.04 -14.07 1.00
N LYS A 78 -1.95 -13.92 0.25
CA LYS A 78 -1.20 -15.04 -0.31
C LYS A 78 -0.68 -15.97 0.78
N ASN A 79 -0.11 -15.40 1.85
CA ASN A 79 0.40 -16.15 2.99
C ASN A 79 -0.72 -16.87 3.75
N LYS A 80 -1.90 -16.26 3.90
CA LYS A 80 -3.07 -16.90 4.48
C LYS A 80 -3.51 -18.12 3.67
N ILE A 81 -3.62 -17.97 2.34
CA ILE A 81 -3.98 -19.08 1.44
C ILE A 81 -2.94 -20.20 1.50
N LYS A 82 -1.64 -19.86 1.49
CA LYS A 82 -0.55 -20.85 1.59
C LYS A 82 -0.65 -21.66 2.88
N LYS A 83 -0.89 -21.00 4.02
CA LYS A 83 -1.07 -21.68 5.32
C LYS A 83 -2.27 -22.61 5.33
N GLU A 84 -3.39 -22.20 4.74
CA GLU A 84 -4.58 -23.07 4.65
C GLU A 84 -4.33 -24.29 3.74
N LEU A 85 -3.63 -24.11 2.62
CA LEU A 85 -3.22 -25.22 1.75
C LEU A 85 -2.28 -26.20 2.45
N GLU A 86 -1.33 -25.71 3.25
CA GLU A 86 -0.41 -26.56 4.04
C GLU A 86 -1.17 -27.38 5.09
N LYS A 87 -2.17 -26.80 5.76
CA LYS A 87 -3.04 -27.53 6.70
C LYS A 87 -3.83 -28.64 6.02
N MET A 88 -4.39 -28.37 4.83
CA MET A 88 -5.13 -29.37 4.04
C MET A 88 -4.21 -30.53 3.65
N LYS A 89 -3.01 -30.25 3.13
CA LYS A 89 -2.01 -31.27 2.79
C LYS A 89 -1.62 -32.13 3.99
N ALA A 90 -1.40 -31.53 5.15
CA ALA A 90 -1.06 -32.25 6.37
C ALA A 90 -2.19 -33.20 6.82
N LYS A 91 -3.45 -32.74 6.71
CA LYS A 91 -4.62 -33.55 7.02
C LYS A 91 -4.79 -34.73 6.05
N ASP A 92 -4.59 -34.51 4.76
CA ASP A 92 -4.67 -35.57 3.75
C ASP A 92 -3.59 -36.64 3.94
N ILE A 93 -2.37 -36.25 4.35
CA ILE A 93 -1.30 -37.19 4.69
C ILE A 93 -1.67 -38.00 5.94
N SER A 94 -2.23 -37.34 6.96
CA SER A 94 -2.66 -38.00 8.20
C SER A 94 -3.80 -39.00 7.99
N ASN A 95 -4.73 -38.74 7.06
CA ASN A 95 -5.86 -39.62 6.77
C ASN A 95 -5.50 -40.81 5.86
N LYS A 96 -4.30 -40.82 5.25
CA LYS A 96 -3.82 -41.92 4.40
C LYS A 96 -2.97 -42.96 5.16
N LYS A 97 -2.66 -42.72 6.43
CA LYS A 97 -2.02 -43.67 7.34
C LYS A 97 -3.08 -44.37 8.17
#